data_AF-A0A1G0LDV0-F1
#
_entry.id   AF-A0A1G0LDV0-F1
#
_cell.length_a   1.000
_cell.length_b   1.000
_cell.length_c   1.000
_cell.angle_alpha   90.00
_cell.angle_beta   90.00
_cell.angle_gamma   90.00
#
_symmetry.space_group_name_H-M   'P 1'
#
loop_
_entity.id
_entity.type
_entity.pdbx_description
1 polymer ?
#
loop_
_entity_poly.entity_id
_entity_poly.type
_entity_poly.pdbx_seq_one_letter_code
_entity_poly.pdbx_strand_id
1 'polypeptide(L)'
;MMRLVVNKAIVKNLIFGPVYFLRGEKVFELIKQYQRLERDGAEAINSYKQKSIRELCRYASETVPYFKKLGIGGDADLSAFPVLNKGVLRNSLDDFMVLDAPHSWRSTSGSTGTPFVFPKDRVASAHMDALMHHFYSWYGVDIGDRQARVWGTKLKTKDKVVQYLYDFLLNRKRLSAFFINDSNCRVYFNHLKRFKPEYFYAYSNALYQFALSIEKQNLDGRQLAVKVAICTGEVLFDFHRKKIEQIFGCKVVNEYGSTENGIIAFECNKNRLHVAPTLEVEIINPDANGYGNVVITELHSKAMPFIRYDIGDVARFVDIRCECGKPQQVIEVKEGRRDDYVKCPDGSLV
;
A
#
# COMPACT_ATOMS: atom_id res chain seq x y z
N MET A 1 29.63 -12.65 -11.91
CA MET A 1 28.52 -13.53 -12.35
C MET A 1 27.34 -12.67 -12.73
N MET A 2 27.07 -12.53 -14.03
CA MET A 2 25.99 -11.71 -14.58
C MET A 2 24.65 -12.39 -14.22
N ARG A 3 23.94 -11.90 -13.20
CA ARG A 3 22.63 -12.48 -12.86
C ARG A 3 21.66 -12.20 -14.01
N LEU A 4 21.10 -13.26 -14.58
CA LEU A 4 20.07 -13.18 -15.62
C LEU A 4 18.92 -12.28 -15.11
N VAL A 5 18.49 -11.35 -15.95
CA VAL A 5 17.21 -10.67 -15.81
C VAL A 5 16.19 -11.49 -16.59
N VAL A 6 15.04 -11.80 -16.00
CA VAL A 6 13.99 -12.53 -16.71
C VAL A 6 13.32 -11.56 -17.69
N ASN A 7 13.03 -11.98 -18.92
CA ASN A 7 12.32 -11.11 -19.86
C ASN A 7 10.95 -10.72 -19.27
N LYS A 8 10.58 -9.43 -19.32
CA LYS A 8 9.33 -8.94 -18.70
C LYS A 8 8.08 -9.65 -19.21
N ALA A 9 8.05 -10.04 -20.49
CA ALA A 9 6.95 -10.81 -21.06
C ALA A 9 6.86 -12.23 -20.49
N ILE A 10 8.02 -12.84 -20.17
CA ILE A 10 8.06 -14.13 -19.45
C ILE A 10 7.54 -13.94 -18.03
N VAL A 11 7.99 -12.89 -17.32
CA VAL A 11 7.48 -12.61 -15.96
C VAL A 11 5.98 -12.42 -15.98
N LYS A 12 5.45 -11.62 -16.90
CA LYS A 12 4.01 -11.32 -17.00
C LYS A 12 3.18 -12.53 -17.42
N ASN A 13 3.57 -13.23 -18.49
CA ASN A 13 2.72 -14.22 -19.15
C ASN A 13 3.00 -15.66 -18.74
N LEU A 14 4.21 -15.98 -18.25
CA LEU A 14 4.62 -17.35 -17.93
C LEU A 14 4.87 -17.58 -16.44
N ILE A 15 4.97 -16.51 -15.63
CA ILE A 15 5.15 -16.60 -14.18
C ILE A 15 3.92 -16.02 -13.48
N PHE A 16 3.72 -14.71 -13.59
CA PHE A 16 2.66 -13.99 -12.89
C PHE A 16 1.28 -14.52 -13.29
N GLY A 17 0.93 -14.49 -14.57
CA GLY A 17 -0.40 -14.96 -15.00
C GLY A 17 -0.75 -16.39 -14.61
N PRO A 18 0.09 -17.39 -14.91
CA PRO A 18 -0.17 -18.78 -14.54
C PRO A 18 -0.30 -18.98 -13.02
N VAL A 19 0.54 -18.32 -12.20
CA VAL A 19 0.46 -18.44 -10.73
C VAL A 19 -0.87 -17.91 -10.20
N TYR A 20 -1.31 -16.74 -10.65
CA TYR A 20 -2.58 -16.17 -10.21
C TYR A 20 -3.78 -16.98 -10.76
N PHE A 21 -3.69 -17.49 -12.00
CA PHE A 21 -4.70 -18.38 -12.57
C PHE A 21 -4.87 -19.67 -11.75
N LEU A 22 -3.78 -20.37 -11.43
CA LEU A 22 -3.80 -21.59 -10.62
C LEU A 22 -4.33 -21.35 -9.19
N ARG A 23 -4.18 -20.13 -8.67
CA ARG A 23 -4.71 -19.74 -7.35
C ARG A 23 -6.18 -19.34 -7.38
N GLY A 24 -6.80 -19.24 -8.57
CA GLY A 24 -8.16 -18.74 -8.78
C GLY A 24 -8.27 -17.22 -8.64
N GLU A 25 -7.16 -16.50 -8.70
CA GLU A 25 -7.08 -15.05 -8.46
C GLU A 25 -7.13 -14.29 -9.79
N LYS A 26 -8.20 -13.52 -10.00
CA LYS A 26 -8.54 -12.87 -11.28
C LYS A 26 -7.85 -11.52 -11.49
N VAL A 27 -6.56 -11.39 -11.17
CA VAL A 27 -5.85 -10.10 -11.13
C VAL A 27 -5.91 -9.32 -12.44
N PHE A 28 -5.73 -9.97 -13.60
CA PHE A 28 -5.81 -9.27 -14.89
C PHE A 28 -7.22 -8.76 -15.23
N GLU A 29 -8.26 -9.48 -14.84
CA GLU A 29 -9.65 -9.03 -15.02
C GLU A 29 -9.93 -7.83 -14.12
N LEU A 30 -9.46 -7.86 -12.87
CA LEU A 30 -9.60 -6.79 -11.90
C LEU A 30 -8.83 -5.52 -12.33
N ILE A 31 -7.61 -5.65 -12.88
CA ILE A 31 -6.87 -4.50 -13.45
C ILE A 31 -7.72 -3.81 -14.52
N LYS A 32 -8.27 -4.58 -15.47
CA LYS A 32 -9.14 -4.03 -16.52
C LYS A 32 -10.41 -3.41 -15.94
N GLN A 33 -10.95 -3.96 -14.85
CA GLN A 33 -12.10 -3.40 -14.16
C GLN A 33 -11.79 -2.02 -13.57
N TYR A 34 -10.67 -1.85 -12.87
CA TYR A 34 -10.30 -0.55 -12.29
C TYR A 34 -9.99 0.50 -13.35
N GLN A 35 -9.35 0.09 -14.46
CA GLN A 35 -9.15 0.96 -15.62
C GLN A 35 -10.49 1.42 -16.22
N ARG A 36 -11.49 0.53 -16.31
CA ARG A 36 -12.85 0.90 -16.75
C ARG A 36 -13.53 1.83 -15.77
N LEU A 37 -13.53 1.52 -14.47
CA LEU A 37 -14.14 2.39 -13.44
C LEU A 37 -13.55 3.81 -13.48
N GLU A 38 -12.23 3.91 -13.62
CA GLU A 38 -11.56 5.20 -13.74
C GLU A 38 -11.93 5.96 -15.03
N ARG A 39 -12.08 5.25 -16.15
CA ARG A 39 -12.51 5.86 -17.42
C ARG A 39 -13.98 6.29 -17.37
N ASP A 40 -14.83 5.48 -16.75
CA ASP A 40 -16.28 5.67 -16.73
C ASP A 40 -16.69 6.73 -15.67
N GLY A 41 -15.77 7.14 -14.80
CA GLY A 41 -15.89 8.35 -13.98
C GLY A 41 -16.35 8.13 -12.53
N ALA A 42 -16.59 9.24 -11.82
CA ALA A 42 -16.84 9.24 -10.38
C ALA A 42 -18.15 8.51 -10.01
N GLU A 43 -19.19 8.63 -10.83
CA GLU A 43 -20.47 7.95 -10.63
C GLU A 43 -20.33 6.42 -10.72
N ALA A 44 -19.51 5.93 -11.65
CA ALA A 44 -19.23 4.50 -11.80
C ALA A 44 -18.47 3.96 -10.57
N ILE A 45 -17.48 4.71 -10.07
CA ILE A 45 -16.75 4.38 -8.84
C ILE A 45 -17.68 4.35 -7.63
N ASN A 46 -18.53 5.37 -7.47
CA ASN A 46 -19.48 5.45 -6.37
C ASN A 46 -20.49 4.29 -6.42
N SER A 47 -21.02 3.98 -7.60
CA SER A 47 -21.94 2.85 -7.79
C SER A 47 -21.28 1.51 -7.46
N TYR A 48 -20.03 1.33 -7.85
CA TYR A 48 -19.22 0.17 -7.48
C TYR A 48 -19.05 0.05 -5.97
N LYS A 49 -18.61 1.13 -5.31
CA LYS A 49 -18.41 1.17 -3.86
C LYS A 49 -19.71 0.83 -3.11
N GLN A 50 -20.81 1.49 -3.45
CA GLN A 50 -22.11 1.26 -2.82
C GLN A 50 -22.59 -0.19 -2.96
N LYS A 51 -22.39 -0.80 -4.12
CA LYS A 51 -22.69 -2.22 -4.31
C LYS A 51 -21.83 -3.10 -3.40
N SER A 52 -20.51 -2.89 -3.38
CA SER A 52 -19.60 -3.70 -2.57
C SER A 52 -19.77 -3.51 -1.07
N ILE A 53 -20.10 -2.30 -0.60
CA ILE A 53 -20.45 -2.04 0.80
C ILE A 53 -21.64 -2.88 1.22
N ARG A 54 -22.73 -2.87 0.44
CA ARG A 54 -23.92 -3.69 0.74
C ARG A 54 -23.60 -5.19 0.76
N GLU A 55 -22.82 -5.66 -0.20
CA GLU A 55 -22.39 -7.07 -0.24
C GLU A 55 -21.55 -7.45 0.99
N LEU A 56 -20.64 -6.57 1.41
CA LEU A 56 -19.81 -6.77 2.59
C LEU A 56 -20.62 -6.73 3.89
N CYS A 57 -21.48 -5.73 4.06
CA CYS A 57 -22.29 -5.56 5.27
C CYS A 57 -23.24 -6.75 5.47
N ARG A 58 -23.91 -7.18 4.39
CA ARG A 58 -24.74 -8.39 4.40
C ARG A 58 -23.94 -9.63 4.81
N TYR A 59 -22.80 -9.85 4.15
CA TYR A 59 -21.93 -10.97 4.50
C TYR A 59 -21.49 -10.91 5.96
N ALA A 60 -21.06 -9.75 6.45
CA ALA A 60 -20.59 -9.57 7.81
C ALA A 60 -21.69 -9.85 8.84
N SER A 61 -22.87 -9.26 8.67
CA SER A 61 -24.04 -9.48 9.54
C SER A 61 -24.53 -10.93 9.54
N GLU A 62 -24.36 -11.66 8.44
CA GLU A 62 -24.82 -13.05 8.29
C GLU A 62 -23.77 -14.11 8.66
N THR A 63 -22.49 -13.76 8.74
CA THR A 63 -21.42 -14.77 8.91
C THR A 63 -20.44 -14.46 10.04
N VAL A 64 -20.08 -13.20 10.28
CA VAL A 64 -19.03 -12.84 11.22
C VAL A 64 -19.60 -12.75 12.66
N PRO A 65 -19.02 -13.46 13.65
CA PRO A 65 -19.58 -13.54 15.00
C PRO A 65 -19.87 -12.20 15.66
N TYR A 66 -18.94 -11.23 15.57
CA TYR A 66 -19.10 -9.90 16.15
C TYR A 66 -20.30 -9.16 15.56
N PHE A 67 -20.40 -9.07 14.23
CA PHE A 67 -21.46 -8.32 13.56
C PHE A 67 -22.83 -9.00 13.69
N LYS A 68 -22.88 -10.34 13.77
CA LYS A 68 -24.08 -11.08 14.16
C LYS A 68 -24.60 -10.67 15.53
N LYS A 69 -23.71 -10.65 16.54
CA LYS A 69 -24.05 -10.29 17.92
C LYS A 69 -24.57 -8.85 18.03
N LEU A 70 -24.12 -7.94 17.17
CA LEU A 70 -24.63 -6.57 17.11
C LEU A 70 -26.07 -6.46 16.60
N GLY A 71 -26.58 -7.47 15.88
CA GLY A 71 -27.94 -7.47 15.35
C GLY A 71 -28.21 -6.40 14.28
N ILE A 72 -27.15 -5.82 13.69
CA ILE A 72 -27.27 -4.84 12.61
C ILE A 72 -27.61 -5.59 11.32
N GLY A 73 -28.73 -5.23 10.69
CA GLY A 73 -29.17 -5.83 9.42
C GLY A 73 -28.17 -5.57 8.28
N GLY A 74 -28.05 -6.53 7.36
CA GLY A 74 -27.11 -6.45 6.24
C GLY A 74 -27.36 -5.30 5.25
N ASP A 75 -28.58 -4.78 5.20
CA ASP A 75 -28.99 -3.64 4.38
C ASP A 75 -28.97 -2.31 5.17
N ALA A 76 -28.49 -2.31 6.42
CA ALA A 76 -28.33 -1.10 7.20
C ALA A 76 -27.28 -0.18 6.56
N ASP A 77 -27.41 1.13 6.82
CA ASP A 77 -26.39 2.09 6.43
C ASP A 77 -25.05 1.75 7.10
N LEU A 78 -23.95 2.01 6.40
CA LEU A 78 -22.60 1.79 6.93
C LEU A 78 -22.42 2.48 8.28
N SER A 79 -22.99 3.68 8.47
CA SER A 79 -22.88 4.45 9.72
C SER A 79 -23.49 3.74 10.94
N ALA A 80 -24.35 2.74 10.75
CA ALA A 80 -24.91 1.94 11.85
C ALA A 80 -23.87 1.00 12.48
N PHE A 81 -22.83 0.62 11.72
CA PHE A 81 -21.72 -0.17 12.24
C PHE A 81 -20.83 0.68 13.15
N PRO A 82 -20.32 0.14 14.27
CA PRO A 82 -19.45 0.89 15.16
C PRO A 82 -18.09 1.14 14.50
N VAL A 83 -17.47 2.27 14.83
CA VAL A 83 -16.05 2.49 14.49
C VAL A 83 -15.19 1.59 15.36
N LEU A 84 -14.31 0.81 14.73
CA LEU A 84 -13.44 -0.17 15.40
C LEU A 84 -12.00 0.29 15.29
N ASN A 85 -11.22 0.16 16.38
CA ASN A 85 -9.79 0.41 16.35
C ASN A 85 -8.99 -0.88 16.48
N LYS A 86 -7.68 -0.78 16.27
CA LYS A 86 -6.75 -1.92 16.32
C LYS A 86 -6.76 -2.66 17.66
N GLY A 87 -6.98 -1.94 18.77
CA GLY A 87 -7.07 -2.54 20.09
C GLY A 87 -8.25 -3.48 20.23
N VAL A 88 -9.43 -3.07 19.77
CA VAL A 88 -10.65 -3.90 19.77
C VAL A 88 -10.45 -5.17 18.94
N LEU A 89 -9.96 -5.02 17.70
CA LEU A 89 -9.74 -6.16 16.81
C LEU A 89 -8.69 -7.14 17.36
N ARG A 90 -7.63 -6.64 18.00
CA ARG A 90 -6.57 -7.48 18.57
C ARG A 90 -7.05 -8.28 19.77
N ASN A 91 -7.85 -7.69 20.65
CA ASN A 91 -8.27 -8.33 21.90
C ASN A 91 -9.36 -9.40 21.70
N SER A 92 -10.06 -9.38 20.55
CA SER A 92 -11.17 -10.29 20.25
C SER A 92 -11.10 -10.82 18.82
N LEU A 93 -9.89 -11.15 18.34
CA LEU A 93 -9.64 -11.49 16.94
C LEU A 93 -10.59 -12.58 16.40
N ASP A 94 -10.84 -13.63 17.17
CA ASP A 94 -11.71 -14.75 16.78
C ASP A 94 -13.17 -14.33 16.53
N ASP A 95 -13.65 -13.26 17.18
CA ASP A 95 -14.99 -12.74 16.94
C ASP A 95 -15.12 -12.03 15.57
N PHE A 96 -14.00 -11.68 14.94
CA PHE A 96 -13.97 -10.96 13.65
C PHE A 96 -13.57 -11.84 12.46
N MET A 97 -13.24 -13.10 12.68
CA MET A 97 -12.71 -13.99 11.63
C MET A 97 -13.73 -15.01 11.13
N VAL A 98 -13.66 -15.30 9.83
CA VAL A 98 -14.34 -16.43 9.18
C VAL A 98 -13.35 -17.12 8.24
N LEU A 99 -12.88 -18.31 8.59
CA LEU A 99 -11.73 -18.96 7.95
C LEU A 99 -12.09 -20.09 6.97
N ASP A 100 -13.29 -20.04 6.39
CA ASP A 100 -13.82 -21.09 5.51
C ASP A 100 -13.15 -21.13 4.12
N ALA A 101 -12.50 -20.04 3.72
CA ALA A 101 -11.83 -19.90 2.44
C ALA A 101 -10.30 -19.86 2.58
N PRO A 102 -9.55 -20.20 1.51
CA PRO A 102 -8.10 -20.05 1.49
C PRO A 102 -7.66 -18.62 1.84
N HIS A 103 -6.81 -18.51 2.84
CA HIS A 103 -6.29 -17.24 3.35
C HIS A 103 -4.79 -17.33 3.60
N SER A 104 -4.18 -16.17 3.83
CA SER A 104 -2.79 -16.04 4.26
C SER A 104 -2.70 -15.10 5.45
N TRP A 105 -1.88 -15.46 6.44
CA TRP A 105 -1.66 -14.62 7.60
C TRP A 105 -0.78 -13.42 7.24
N ARG A 106 -1.17 -12.24 7.74
CA ARG A 106 -0.45 -10.98 7.64
C ARG A 106 -0.09 -10.51 9.03
N SER A 107 1.01 -9.77 9.13
CA SER A 107 1.48 -9.22 10.39
C SER A 107 1.94 -7.79 10.19
N THR A 108 1.46 -6.90 11.04
CA THR A 108 1.89 -5.49 11.04
C THR A 108 3.19 -5.35 11.81
N SER A 109 4.11 -4.52 11.32
CA SER A 109 5.41 -4.25 11.97
C SER A 109 5.32 -3.65 13.38
N GLY A 110 4.15 -3.12 13.78
CA GLY A 110 3.79 -2.74 15.15
C GLY A 110 4.70 -1.70 15.81
N SER A 111 4.30 -0.41 15.79
CA SER A 111 4.99 0.65 16.53
C SER A 111 4.91 0.46 18.06
N THR A 112 3.84 -0.17 18.55
CA THR A 112 3.60 -0.45 19.97
C THR A 112 4.27 -1.74 20.49
N GLY A 113 5.15 -2.38 19.71
CA GLY A 113 5.87 -3.60 20.12
C GLY A 113 5.06 -4.92 20.06
N THR A 114 3.74 -4.87 19.84
CA THR A 114 2.89 -6.07 19.67
C THR A 114 2.33 -6.14 18.23
N PRO A 115 2.87 -7.03 17.38
CA PRO A 115 2.35 -7.22 16.02
C PRO A 115 0.87 -7.60 16.04
N PHE A 116 0.06 -6.95 15.20
CA PHE A 116 -1.29 -7.41 14.92
C PHE A 116 -1.22 -8.43 13.78
N VAL A 117 -1.70 -9.63 14.04
CA VAL A 117 -1.68 -10.76 13.10
C VAL A 117 -3.12 -11.07 12.71
N PHE A 118 -3.42 -11.10 11.42
CA PHE A 118 -4.77 -11.26 10.90
C PHE A 118 -4.78 -12.02 9.58
N PRO A 119 -5.87 -12.72 9.24
CA PRO A 119 -5.98 -13.46 7.99
C PRO A 119 -6.35 -12.51 6.84
N LYS A 120 -5.87 -12.83 5.65
CA LYS A 120 -6.27 -12.17 4.40
C LYS A 120 -6.65 -13.22 3.37
N ASP A 121 -7.89 -13.19 2.91
CA ASP A 121 -8.36 -14.09 1.87
C ASP A 121 -7.71 -13.76 0.51
N ARG A 122 -7.74 -14.75 -0.39
CA ARG A 122 -7.16 -14.64 -1.74
C ARG A 122 -7.87 -13.61 -2.61
N VAL A 123 -9.17 -13.42 -2.44
CA VAL A 123 -9.95 -12.45 -3.24
C VAL A 123 -9.49 -11.04 -2.89
N ALA A 124 -9.47 -10.69 -1.61
CA ALA A 124 -8.96 -9.40 -1.15
C ALA A 124 -7.50 -9.16 -1.60
N SER A 125 -6.65 -10.18 -1.51
CA SER A 125 -5.27 -10.11 -1.99
C SER A 125 -5.19 -9.82 -3.50
N ALA A 126 -6.05 -10.45 -4.31
CA ALA A 126 -6.12 -10.21 -5.75
C ALA A 126 -6.59 -8.78 -6.08
N HIS A 127 -7.57 -8.25 -5.32
CA HIS A 127 -8.00 -6.86 -5.46
C HIS A 127 -6.87 -5.87 -5.13
N MET A 128 -6.11 -6.12 -4.07
CA MET A 128 -4.94 -5.31 -3.70
C MET A 128 -3.85 -5.33 -4.78
N ASP A 129 -3.48 -6.51 -5.28
CA ASP A 129 -2.46 -6.66 -6.31
C ASP A 129 -2.88 -5.99 -7.63
N ALA A 130 -4.15 -6.16 -8.02
CA ALA A 130 -4.71 -5.53 -9.21
C ALA A 130 -4.74 -4.00 -9.10
N LEU A 131 -5.09 -3.48 -7.92
CA LEU A 131 -5.11 -2.03 -7.67
C LEU A 131 -3.69 -1.44 -7.70
N MET A 132 -2.72 -2.12 -7.08
CA MET A 132 -1.31 -1.73 -7.14
C MET A 132 -0.84 -1.63 -8.60
N HIS A 133 -1.11 -2.64 -9.42
CA HIS A 133 -0.72 -2.61 -10.83
C HIS A 133 -1.45 -1.54 -11.65
N HIS A 134 -2.73 -1.28 -11.36
CA HIS A 134 -3.47 -0.17 -11.96
C HIS A 134 -2.81 1.18 -11.64
N PHE A 135 -2.53 1.46 -10.37
CA PHE A 135 -1.90 2.71 -9.96
C PHE A 135 -0.47 2.87 -10.50
N TYR A 136 0.32 1.80 -10.47
CA TYR A 136 1.69 1.81 -10.99
C TYR A 136 1.72 2.11 -12.49
N SER A 137 0.69 1.69 -13.23
CA SER A 137 0.55 2.00 -14.65
C SER A 137 0.42 3.50 -14.95
N TRP A 138 -0.01 4.33 -13.99
CA TRP A 138 -0.04 5.79 -14.14
C TRP A 138 1.34 6.39 -14.42
N TYR A 139 2.41 5.70 -14.00
CA TYR A 139 3.80 6.08 -14.21
C TYR A 139 4.54 5.12 -15.16
N GLY A 140 3.78 4.41 -16.00
CA GLY A 140 4.33 3.49 -17.00
C GLY A 140 5.07 2.30 -16.40
N VAL A 141 4.76 1.90 -15.17
CA VAL A 141 5.26 0.66 -14.55
C VAL A 141 4.31 -0.50 -14.91
N ASP A 142 4.82 -1.52 -15.58
CA ASP A 142 4.09 -2.74 -15.93
C ASP A 142 4.59 -3.97 -15.12
N ILE A 143 3.81 -5.04 -15.16
CA ILE A 143 4.17 -6.32 -14.55
C ILE A 143 5.46 -6.85 -15.22
N GLY A 144 6.46 -7.13 -14.38
CA GLY A 144 7.75 -7.67 -14.80
C GLY A 144 8.83 -6.61 -15.02
N ASP A 145 8.50 -5.33 -14.92
CA ASP A 145 9.50 -4.25 -14.91
C ASP A 145 10.45 -4.41 -13.73
N ARG A 146 11.72 -4.07 -13.95
CA ARG A 146 12.77 -4.25 -12.95
C ARG A 146 12.58 -3.32 -11.76
N GLN A 147 12.34 -3.90 -10.59
CA GLN A 147 12.10 -3.16 -9.36
C GLN A 147 13.36 -3.11 -8.49
N ALA A 148 13.84 -1.93 -8.14
CA ALA A 148 14.73 -1.73 -6.99
C ALA A 148 13.87 -1.57 -5.74
N ARG A 149 13.88 -2.58 -4.86
CA ARG A 149 13.06 -2.58 -3.65
C ARG A 149 13.90 -2.23 -2.44
N VAL A 150 13.66 -1.08 -1.83
CA VAL A 150 14.37 -0.65 -0.62
C VAL A 150 13.51 -0.96 0.59
N TRP A 151 13.73 -2.13 1.19
CA TRP A 151 12.86 -2.70 2.21
C TRP A 151 13.63 -3.57 3.20
N GLY A 152 13.19 -3.63 4.45
CA GLY A 152 13.85 -4.42 5.49
C GLY A 152 12.89 -5.33 6.22
N THR A 153 13.28 -6.60 6.41
CA THR A 153 12.66 -7.50 7.39
C THR A 153 13.71 -8.49 7.88
N LYS A 154 13.75 -8.77 9.19
CA LYS A 154 14.61 -9.82 9.75
C LYS A 154 14.00 -11.19 9.41
N LEU A 155 14.47 -11.83 8.35
CA LEU A 155 14.00 -13.15 7.91
C LEU A 155 14.88 -14.29 8.45
N LYS A 156 14.27 -15.46 8.70
CA LYS A 156 14.99 -16.71 8.95
C LYS A 156 15.63 -17.22 7.64
N THR A 157 16.62 -18.11 7.73
CA THR A 157 17.42 -18.55 6.57
C THR A 157 16.59 -19.18 5.44
N LYS A 158 15.60 -20.03 5.77
CA LYS A 158 14.71 -20.65 4.77
C LYS A 158 13.87 -19.60 4.03
N ASP A 159 13.32 -18.64 4.76
CA ASP A 159 12.51 -17.55 4.20
C ASP A 159 13.33 -16.64 3.28
N LYS A 160 14.63 -16.47 3.56
CA LYS A 160 15.55 -15.74 2.68
C LYS A 160 15.70 -16.42 1.31
N VAL A 161 15.86 -17.74 1.26
CA VAL A 161 16.01 -18.46 -0.02
C VAL A 161 14.75 -18.32 -0.86
N VAL A 162 13.58 -18.49 -0.24
CA VAL A 162 12.28 -18.30 -0.89
C VAL A 162 12.14 -16.86 -1.38
N GLN A 163 12.48 -15.86 -0.55
CA GLN A 163 12.48 -14.45 -0.97
C GLN A 163 13.41 -14.19 -2.16
N TYR A 164 14.62 -14.75 -2.17
CA TYR A 164 15.54 -14.59 -3.30
C TYR A 164 14.99 -15.17 -4.59
N LEU A 165 14.30 -16.31 -4.52
CA LEU A 165 13.63 -16.91 -5.66
C LEU A 165 12.50 -16.00 -6.18
N TYR A 166 11.63 -15.50 -5.29
CA TYR A 166 10.58 -14.55 -5.68
C TYR A 166 11.14 -13.26 -6.27
N ASP A 167 12.17 -12.70 -5.65
CA ASP A 167 12.83 -11.50 -6.13
C ASP A 167 13.45 -11.75 -7.52
N PHE A 168 14.04 -12.92 -7.77
CA PHE A 168 14.53 -13.29 -9.11
C PHE A 168 13.39 -13.44 -10.14
N LEU A 169 12.36 -14.22 -9.83
CA LEU A 169 11.25 -14.52 -10.74
C LEU A 169 10.43 -13.27 -11.11
N LEU A 170 10.40 -12.27 -10.23
CA LEU A 170 9.63 -11.04 -10.42
C LEU A 170 10.49 -9.84 -10.80
N ASN A 171 11.75 -10.05 -11.21
CA ASN A 171 12.70 -8.99 -11.55
C ASN A 171 12.81 -7.92 -10.45
N ARG A 172 12.98 -8.34 -9.19
CA ARG A 172 13.18 -7.46 -8.04
C ARG A 172 14.61 -7.59 -7.52
N LYS A 173 15.21 -6.45 -7.19
CA LYS A 173 16.46 -6.38 -6.47
C LYS A 173 16.21 -5.67 -5.15
N ARG A 174 16.34 -6.43 -4.05
CA ARG A 174 16.09 -5.91 -2.70
C ARG A 174 17.36 -5.36 -2.05
N LEU A 175 17.21 -4.19 -1.45
CA LEU A 175 18.20 -3.50 -0.63
C LEU A 175 17.62 -3.40 0.78
N SER A 176 18.40 -3.78 1.79
CA SER A 176 17.94 -3.72 3.17
C SER A 176 17.92 -2.27 3.64
N ALA A 177 16.73 -1.75 3.95
CA ALA A 177 16.58 -0.40 4.51
C ALA A 177 17.41 -0.20 5.80
N PHE A 178 17.55 -1.26 6.63
CA PHE A 178 18.31 -1.21 7.89
C PHE A 178 19.81 -1.05 7.72
N PHE A 179 20.34 -1.35 6.53
CA PHE A 179 21.79 -1.31 6.32
C PHE A 179 22.23 -0.11 5.51
N ILE A 180 21.34 0.71 4.95
CA ILE A 180 21.74 1.84 4.09
C ILE A 180 22.59 2.82 4.90
N ASN A 181 23.87 2.87 4.56
CA ASN A 181 24.84 3.78 5.14
C ASN A 181 26.00 3.98 4.16
N ASP A 182 26.95 4.83 4.54
CA ASP A 182 28.05 5.17 3.65
C ASP A 182 28.94 3.96 3.30
N SER A 183 29.11 3.01 4.21
CA SER A 183 29.98 1.85 3.97
C SER A 183 29.45 0.91 2.89
N ASN A 184 28.12 0.85 2.67
CA ASN A 184 27.52 -0.07 1.70
C ASN A 184 26.82 0.60 0.52
N CYS A 185 26.61 1.92 0.56
CA CYS A 185 25.99 2.68 -0.51
C CYS A 185 26.65 2.43 -1.87
N ARG A 186 27.99 2.47 -1.96
CA ARG A 186 28.74 2.17 -3.20
C ARG A 186 28.43 0.76 -3.74
N VAL A 187 28.33 -0.24 -2.87
CA VAL A 187 28.01 -1.62 -3.24
C VAL A 187 26.59 -1.72 -3.80
N TYR A 188 25.64 -1.12 -3.10
CA TYR A 188 24.24 -1.05 -3.52
C TYR A 188 24.07 -0.32 -4.85
N PHE A 189 24.71 0.85 -5.00
CA PHE A 189 24.72 1.60 -6.25
C PHE A 189 25.28 0.76 -7.40
N ASN A 190 26.44 0.13 -7.23
CA ASN A 190 27.04 -0.70 -8.29
C ASN A 190 26.17 -1.91 -8.66
N HIS A 191 25.49 -2.52 -7.69
CA HIS A 191 24.52 -3.58 -7.95
C HIS A 191 23.32 -3.08 -8.75
N LEU A 192 22.76 -1.93 -8.36
CA LEU A 192 21.63 -1.32 -9.06
C LEU A 192 22.02 -0.88 -10.47
N LYS A 193 23.19 -0.27 -10.66
CA LYS A 193 23.71 0.16 -11.97
C LYS A 193 23.83 -1.02 -12.94
N ARG A 194 24.27 -2.19 -12.47
CA ARG A 194 24.30 -3.43 -13.28
C ARG A 194 22.91 -3.99 -13.55
N PHE A 195 22.03 -3.93 -12.56
CA PHE A 195 20.66 -4.43 -12.66
C PHE A 195 19.79 -3.57 -13.60
N LYS A 196 20.06 -2.26 -13.66
CA LYS A 196 19.30 -1.23 -14.37
C LYS A 196 17.81 -1.25 -13.98
N PRO A 197 17.48 -0.93 -12.72
CA PRO A 197 16.08 -0.89 -12.29
C PRO A 197 15.30 0.12 -13.13
N GLU A 198 14.04 -0.18 -13.39
CA GLU A 198 13.12 0.74 -14.04
C GLU A 198 12.43 1.65 -13.04
N TYR A 199 12.22 1.19 -11.80
CA TYR A 199 11.61 1.99 -10.74
C TYR A 199 12.08 1.58 -9.34
N PHE A 200 11.93 2.51 -8.38
CA PHE A 200 12.07 2.21 -6.97
C PHE A 200 10.71 1.92 -6.32
N TYR A 201 10.70 0.98 -5.37
CA TYR A 201 9.64 0.81 -4.38
C TYR A 201 10.28 0.79 -2.99
N ALA A 202 10.00 1.78 -2.15
CA ALA A 202 10.83 2.06 -0.99
C ALA A 202 10.05 2.68 0.19
N TYR A 203 10.59 2.50 1.40
CA TYR A 203 10.28 3.43 2.49
C TYR A 203 10.84 4.82 2.19
N SER A 204 10.05 5.86 2.48
CA SER A 204 10.37 7.27 2.18
C SER A 204 11.73 7.69 2.74
N ASN A 205 11.97 7.47 4.04
CA ASN A 205 13.23 7.84 4.68
C ASN A 205 14.39 6.97 4.18
N ALA A 206 14.19 5.66 3.99
CA ALA A 206 15.25 4.77 3.53
C ALA A 206 15.81 5.16 2.15
N LEU A 207 14.93 5.55 1.21
CA LEU A 207 15.36 6.03 -0.10
C LEU A 207 16.02 7.41 -0.02
N TYR A 208 15.55 8.27 0.87
CA TYR A 208 16.19 9.55 1.16
C TYR A 208 17.61 9.38 1.72
N GLN A 209 17.82 8.51 2.71
CA GLN A 209 19.15 8.19 3.23
C GLN A 209 20.07 7.64 2.14
N PHE A 210 19.54 6.80 1.24
CA PHE A 210 20.32 6.32 0.10
C PHE A 210 20.73 7.46 -0.85
N ALA A 211 19.82 8.41 -1.11
CA ALA A 211 20.11 9.60 -1.92
C ALA A 211 21.23 10.45 -1.28
N LEU A 212 21.18 10.69 0.03
CA LEU A 212 22.22 11.40 0.77
C LEU A 212 23.58 10.70 0.69
N SER A 213 23.62 9.38 0.88
CA SER A 213 24.88 8.63 0.77
C SER A 213 25.42 8.60 -0.67
N ILE A 214 24.57 8.66 -1.70
CA ILE A 214 25.01 8.81 -3.10
C ILE A 214 25.67 10.18 -3.30
N GLU A 215 25.03 11.25 -2.83
CA GLU A 215 25.55 12.63 -2.89
C GLU A 215 26.90 12.75 -2.17
N LYS A 216 26.98 12.28 -0.92
CA LYS A 216 28.20 12.34 -0.09
C LYS A 216 29.39 11.64 -0.73
N GLN A 217 29.16 10.57 -1.50
CA GLN A 217 30.20 9.80 -2.16
C GLN A 217 30.46 10.21 -3.62
N ASN A 218 29.91 11.36 -4.04
CA ASN A 218 30.03 11.91 -5.39
C ASN A 218 29.65 10.88 -6.47
N LEU A 219 28.59 10.10 -6.22
CA LEU A 219 28.00 9.23 -7.21
C LEU A 219 26.91 9.96 -7.97
N ASP A 220 26.80 9.65 -9.26
CA ASP A 220 25.69 10.13 -10.08
C ASP A 220 24.53 9.12 -10.05
N GLY A 221 23.52 9.41 -9.23
CA GLY A 221 22.30 8.61 -9.10
C GLY A 221 21.52 8.47 -10.41
N ARG A 222 21.65 9.42 -11.34
CA ARG A 222 20.96 9.38 -12.65
C ARG A 222 21.44 8.23 -13.53
N GLN A 223 22.63 7.69 -13.26
CA GLN A 223 23.14 6.48 -13.95
C GLN A 223 22.30 5.23 -13.70
N LEU A 224 21.42 5.25 -12.70
CA LEU A 224 20.47 4.16 -12.48
C LEU A 224 19.28 4.21 -13.47
N ALA A 225 19.03 5.36 -14.10
CA ALA A 225 18.01 5.56 -15.13
C ALA A 225 16.59 5.09 -14.72
N VAL A 226 16.23 5.33 -13.45
CA VAL A 226 14.89 5.00 -12.94
C VAL A 226 13.86 5.99 -13.46
N LYS A 227 12.66 5.50 -13.83
CA LYS A 227 11.56 6.36 -14.33
C LYS A 227 10.77 7.00 -13.20
N VAL A 228 10.60 6.27 -12.10
CA VAL A 228 9.78 6.68 -10.96
C VAL A 228 10.28 6.04 -9.67
N ALA A 229 10.13 6.75 -8.55
CA ALA A 229 10.30 6.23 -7.21
C ALA A 229 8.96 6.26 -6.47
N ILE A 230 8.43 5.09 -6.15
CA ILE A 230 7.21 4.91 -5.37
C ILE A 230 7.60 4.75 -3.91
N CYS A 231 7.25 5.75 -3.10
CA CYS A 231 7.55 5.82 -1.68
C CYS A 231 6.29 5.52 -0.86
N THR A 232 6.43 4.70 0.18
CA THR A 232 5.31 4.24 1.03
C THR A 232 5.77 4.00 2.47
N GLY A 233 4.83 3.68 3.37
CA GLY A 233 5.09 3.20 4.73
C GLY A 233 5.57 4.24 5.75
N GLU A 234 5.91 5.45 5.32
CA GLU A 234 6.29 6.59 6.16
C GLU A 234 5.86 7.89 5.46
N VAL A 235 5.70 8.97 6.24
CA VAL A 235 5.42 10.31 5.69
C VAL A 235 6.51 10.71 4.68
N LEU A 236 6.08 11.02 3.45
CA LEU A 236 6.97 11.55 2.42
C LEU A 236 7.02 13.08 2.54
N PHE A 237 7.96 13.59 3.34
CA PHE A 237 8.21 15.02 3.45
C PHE A 237 8.72 15.62 2.13
N ASP A 238 8.43 16.91 1.91
CA ASP A 238 8.88 17.63 0.72
C ASP A 238 10.39 17.64 0.53
N PHE A 239 11.17 17.68 1.62
CA PHE A 239 12.62 17.62 1.54
C PHE A 239 13.12 16.22 1.13
N HIS A 240 12.43 15.14 1.53
CA HIS A 240 12.71 13.79 1.04
C HIS A 240 12.51 13.74 -0.48
N ARG A 241 11.33 14.18 -0.94
CA ARG A 241 10.98 14.25 -2.36
C ARG A 241 12.03 15.00 -3.16
N LYS A 242 12.30 16.27 -2.81
CA LYS A 242 13.24 17.13 -3.52
C LYS A 242 14.63 16.51 -3.64
N LYS A 243 15.14 15.91 -2.55
CA LYS A 243 16.46 15.27 -2.57
C LYS A 243 16.49 14.02 -3.46
N ILE A 244 15.47 13.17 -3.37
CA ILE A 244 15.39 11.95 -4.20
C ILE A 244 15.26 12.33 -5.68
N GLU A 245 14.41 13.30 -6.03
CA GLU A 245 14.26 13.82 -7.40
C GLU A 245 15.59 14.42 -7.92
N GLN A 246 16.28 15.22 -7.10
CA GLN A 246 17.58 15.81 -7.44
C GLN A 246 18.62 14.75 -7.78
N ILE A 247 18.73 13.70 -6.96
CA ILE A 247 19.80 12.69 -7.05
C ILE A 247 19.54 11.65 -8.15
N PHE A 248 18.31 11.16 -8.27
CA PHE A 248 17.98 10.11 -9.23
C PHE A 248 17.43 10.63 -10.55
N GLY A 249 17.02 11.90 -10.62
CA GLY A 249 16.46 12.50 -11.84
C GLY A 249 15.13 11.87 -12.27
N CYS A 250 14.34 11.37 -11.31
CA CYS A 250 13.08 10.68 -11.56
C CYS A 250 11.94 11.31 -10.77
N LYS A 251 10.69 11.03 -11.16
CA LYS A 251 9.52 11.47 -10.40
C LYS A 251 9.42 10.66 -9.11
N VAL A 252 9.18 11.32 -7.99
CA VAL A 252 8.82 10.65 -6.74
C VAL A 252 7.31 10.67 -6.58
N VAL A 253 6.74 9.58 -6.07
CA VAL A 253 5.30 9.35 -5.93
C VAL A 253 5.01 8.88 -4.53
N ASN A 254 4.02 9.50 -3.89
CA ASN A 254 3.51 9.06 -2.59
C ASN A 254 2.44 7.97 -2.76
N GLU A 255 2.67 6.80 -2.16
CA GLU A 255 1.68 5.75 -1.96
C GLU A 255 1.29 5.75 -0.48
N TYR A 256 0.04 6.13 -0.20
CA TYR A 256 -0.51 6.12 1.15
C TYR A 256 -1.27 4.82 1.37
N GLY A 257 -0.89 4.05 2.39
CA GLY A 257 -1.46 2.73 2.62
C GLY A 257 -1.16 2.15 3.99
N SER A 258 -1.82 1.03 4.29
CA SER A 258 -1.62 0.25 5.51
C SER A 258 -1.45 -1.24 5.19
N THR A 259 -0.91 -2.02 6.14
CA THR A 259 -0.82 -3.48 5.96
C THR A 259 -2.21 -4.11 5.95
N GLU A 260 -3.14 -3.53 6.72
CA GLU A 260 -4.52 -3.95 6.87
C GLU A 260 -5.32 -3.76 5.57
N ASN A 261 -5.24 -2.57 4.95
CA ASN A 261 -6.14 -2.15 3.87
C ASN A 261 -5.45 -1.97 2.49
N GLY A 262 -4.13 -2.18 2.40
CA GLY A 262 -3.38 -2.00 1.16
C GLY A 262 -3.22 -0.52 0.80
N ILE A 263 -3.28 -0.18 -0.49
CA ILE A 263 -3.18 1.20 -0.95
C ILE A 263 -4.51 1.93 -0.66
N ILE A 264 -4.44 2.94 0.20
CA ILE A 264 -5.57 3.80 0.56
C ILE A 264 -5.74 4.92 -0.44
N ALA A 265 -4.63 5.58 -0.81
CA ALA A 265 -4.60 6.59 -1.85
C ALA A 265 -3.25 6.60 -2.58
N PHE A 266 -3.27 7.01 -3.86
CA PHE A 266 -2.08 7.04 -4.70
C PHE A 266 -1.89 8.39 -5.38
N GLU A 267 -0.67 8.89 -5.39
CA GLU A 267 -0.37 10.23 -5.89
C GLU A 267 -0.32 10.28 -7.43
N CYS A 268 -1.08 11.20 -8.03
CA CYS A 268 -1.01 11.48 -9.46
C CYS A 268 0.12 12.45 -9.84
N ASN A 269 0.32 12.67 -11.14
CA ASN A 269 1.34 13.58 -11.67
C ASN A 269 1.19 15.06 -11.25
N LYS A 270 0.07 15.43 -10.63
CA LYS A 270 -0.20 16.75 -10.03
C LYS A 270 0.04 16.78 -8.51
N ASN A 271 0.72 15.76 -7.97
CA ASN A 271 1.01 15.61 -6.53
C ASN A 271 -0.27 15.59 -5.66
N ARG A 272 -1.34 14.94 -6.14
CA ARG A 272 -2.60 14.76 -5.39
C ARG A 272 -2.85 13.28 -5.12
N LEU A 273 -3.16 12.93 -3.87
CA LEU A 273 -3.49 11.57 -3.45
C LEU A 273 -4.93 11.23 -3.78
N HIS A 274 -5.14 10.30 -4.71
CA HIS A 274 -6.45 9.83 -5.14
C HIS A 274 -6.84 8.55 -4.39
N VAL A 275 -8.00 8.56 -3.75
CA VAL A 275 -8.51 7.43 -2.94
C VAL A 275 -8.79 6.20 -3.81
N ALA A 276 -8.41 5.04 -3.30
CA ALA A 276 -8.64 3.76 -3.94
C ALA A 276 -10.14 3.42 -4.07
N PRO A 277 -10.61 2.93 -5.24
CA PRO A 277 -12.00 2.54 -5.43
C PRO A 277 -12.40 1.26 -4.67
N THR A 278 -11.43 0.54 -4.10
CA THR A 278 -11.64 -0.70 -3.33
C THR A 278 -11.90 -0.47 -1.86
N LEU A 279 -11.96 0.79 -1.43
CA LEU A 279 -12.16 1.20 -0.04
C LEU A 279 -13.26 2.25 0.05
N GLU A 280 -14.04 2.21 1.12
CA GLU A 280 -14.78 3.38 1.61
C GLU A 280 -13.93 4.09 2.66
N VAL A 281 -13.80 5.41 2.53
CA VAL A 281 -13.01 6.24 3.42
C VAL A 281 -13.92 7.29 4.02
N GLU A 282 -14.00 7.31 5.34
CA GLU A 282 -14.73 8.30 6.12
C GLU A 282 -13.73 9.18 6.88
N ILE A 283 -14.05 10.48 7.01
CA ILE A 283 -13.34 11.40 7.90
C ILE A 283 -14.27 11.69 9.09
N ILE A 284 -13.94 11.12 10.25
CA ILE A 284 -14.79 11.19 11.45
C ILE A 284 -14.24 12.25 12.42
N ASN A 285 -15.13 13.00 13.04
CA ASN A 285 -14.82 14.09 13.98
C ASN A 285 -13.84 15.13 13.41
N PRO A 286 -14.13 15.75 12.25
CA PRO A 286 -13.24 16.74 11.66
C PRO A 286 -13.13 18.01 12.51
N ASP A 287 -11.93 18.59 12.56
CA ASP A 287 -11.67 19.92 13.09
C ASP A 287 -12.21 21.03 12.17
N ALA A 288 -12.00 22.29 12.56
CA ALA A 288 -12.44 23.45 11.78
C ALA A 288 -11.82 23.53 10.36
N ASN A 289 -10.71 22.85 10.11
CA ASN A 289 -10.03 22.79 8.82
C ASN A 289 -10.40 21.54 8.00
N GLY A 290 -11.32 20.73 8.52
CA GLY A 290 -11.80 19.49 7.91
C GLY A 290 -10.96 18.25 8.21
N TYR A 291 -9.91 18.36 9.04
CA TYR A 291 -9.06 17.21 9.38
C TYR A 291 -9.68 16.39 10.49
N GLY A 292 -9.89 15.11 10.23
CA GLY A 292 -10.43 14.16 11.20
C GLY A 292 -9.81 12.78 11.06
N ASN A 293 -10.33 11.83 11.82
CA ASN A 293 -9.82 10.47 11.87
C ASN A 293 -10.15 9.74 10.58
N VAL A 294 -9.15 9.09 10.00
CA VAL A 294 -9.35 8.25 8.82
C VAL A 294 -9.94 6.91 9.25
N VAL A 295 -11.17 6.66 8.82
CA VAL A 295 -11.90 5.41 9.08
C VAL A 295 -12.13 4.70 7.74
N ILE A 296 -11.75 3.43 7.67
CA ILE A 296 -11.71 2.67 6.42
C ILE A 296 -12.63 1.45 6.49
N THR A 297 -13.43 1.27 5.45
CA THR A 297 -14.09 -0.01 5.16
C THR A 297 -13.48 -0.64 3.93
N GLU A 298 -12.91 -1.84 4.08
CA GLU A 298 -12.32 -2.59 2.97
C GLU A 298 -13.34 -3.49 2.29
N LEU A 299 -13.56 -3.28 0.99
CA LEU A 299 -14.75 -3.77 0.30
C LEU A 299 -14.71 -5.26 -0.10
N HIS A 300 -13.55 -5.91 0.03
CA HIS A 300 -13.35 -7.26 -0.54
C HIS A 300 -12.78 -8.29 0.45
N SER A 301 -12.50 -7.92 1.70
CA SER A 301 -12.01 -8.88 2.68
C SER A 301 -13.14 -9.57 3.41
N LYS A 302 -13.17 -10.90 3.28
CA LYS A 302 -14.17 -11.77 3.92
C LYS A 302 -13.58 -12.59 5.05
N ALA A 303 -12.29 -12.94 4.99
CA ALA A 303 -11.66 -13.70 6.08
C ALA A 303 -11.65 -12.94 7.41
N MET A 304 -11.50 -11.62 7.33
CA MET A 304 -11.67 -10.70 8.46
C MET A 304 -12.11 -9.33 7.91
N PRO A 305 -13.42 -9.05 7.84
CA PRO A 305 -13.93 -7.78 7.33
C PRO A 305 -13.49 -6.60 8.19
N PHE A 306 -12.72 -5.68 7.61
CA PHE A 306 -12.45 -4.37 8.20
C PHE A 306 -13.59 -3.42 7.83
N ILE A 307 -14.59 -3.30 8.71
CA ILE A 307 -15.72 -2.37 8.58
C ILE A 307 -15.51 -1.23 9.56
N ARG A 308 -15.52 0.00 9.05
CA ARG A 308 -15.27 1.25 9.80
C ARG A 308 -14.07 1.16 10.74
N TYR A 309 -12.95 0.71 10.21
CA TYR A 309 -11.69 0.57 10.92
C TYR A 309 -10.96 1.92 11.01
N ASP A 310 -10.84 2.48 12.22
CA ASP A 310 -9.98 3.63 12.51
C ASP A 310 -8.50 3.20 12.44
N ILE A 311 -7.79 3.71 11.44
CA ILE A 311 -6.39 3.36 11.20
C ILE A 311 -5.41 4.18 12.04
N GLY A 312 -5.91 5.17 12.79
CA GLY A 312 -5.12 6.05 13.66
C GLY A 312 -4.56 7.29 12.95
N ASP A 313 -4.73 7.43 11.64
CA ASP A 313 -4.23 8.57 10.87
C ASP A 313 -5.24 9.74 10.83
N VAL A 314 -4.75 10.94 10.48
CA VAL A 314 -5.57 12.16 10.34
C VAL A 314 -5.47 12.73 8.94
N ALA A 315 -6.62 12.88 8.27
CA ALA A 315 -6.70 13.42 6.91
C ALA A 315 -7.98 14.24 6.71
N ARG A 316 -8.07 14.87 5.54
CA ARG A 316 -9.28 15.52 5.04
C ARG A 316 -9.50 15.20 3.57
N PHE A 317 -10.75 15.29 3.14
CA PHE A 317 -11.05 15.37 1.71
C PHE A 317 -10.72 16.76 1.17
N VAL A 318 -10.27 16.80 -0.08
CA VAL A 318 -10.05 18.03 -0.81
C VAL A 318 -11.09 18.10 -1.92
N ASP A 319 -12.01 19.06 -1.82
CA ASP A 319 -13.07 19.26 -2.80
C ASP A 319 -12.53 19.94 -4.06
N ILE A 320 -11.84 19.16 -4.89
CA ILE A 320 -11.27 19.59 -6.15
C ILE A 320 -11.51 18.56 -7.25
N ARG A 321 -11.74 19.06 -8.46
CA ARG A 321 -11.51 18.27 -9.67
C ARG A 321 -10.03 18.36 -10.03
N CYS A 322 -9.30 17.27 -9.82
CA CYS A 322 -7.86 17.27 -10.08
C CYS A 322 -7.55 17.47 -11.58
N GLU A 323 -6.59 18.33 -11.89
CA GLU A 323 -6.13 18.59 -13.27
C GLU A 323 -5.51 17.37 -13.95
N CYS A 324 -5.18 16.31 -13.21
CA CYS A 324 -4.70 15.05 -13.79
C CYS A 324 -5.82 14.29 -14.53
N GLY A 325 -7.09 14.70 -14.35
CA GLY A 325 -8.26 14.09 -14.98
C GLY A 325 -8.80 12.83 -14.30
N LYS A 326 -8.17 12.38 -13.20
CA LYS A 326 -8.62 11.21 -12.44
C LYS A 326 -9.90 11.51 -11.65
N PRO A 327 -10.95 10.68 -11.74
CA PRO A 327 -12.25 10.93 -11.12
C PRO A 327 -12.32 10.60 -9.61
N GLN A 328 -11.33 9.90 -9.06
CA GLN A 328 -11.29 9.52 -7.65
C GLN A 328 -11.21 10.78 -6.76
N GLN A 329 -11.88 10.73 -5.61
CA GLN A 329 -11.75 11.76 -4.57
C GLN A 329 -10.29 11.96 -4.16
N VAL A 330 -9.94 13.20 -3.85
CA VAL A 330 -8.61 13.57 -3.37
C VAL A 330 -8.61 13.70 -1.86
N ILE A 331 -7.57 13.18 -1.22
CA ILE A 331 -7.34 13.39 0.21
C ILE A 331 -6.01 14.10 0.45
N GLU A 332 -5.93 14.76 1.60
CA GLU A 332 -4.72 15.33 2.15
C GLU A 332 -4.50 14.78 3.55
N VAL A 333 -3.36 14.13 3.77
CA VAL A 333 -2.99 13.51 5.05
C VAL A 333 -2.12 14.51 5.82
N LYS A 334 -2.52 14.83 7.06
CA LYS A 334 -1.83 15.83 7.90
C LYS A 334 -0.71 15.18 8.69
N GLU A 335 -1.03 14.14 9.44
CA GLU A 335 -0.14 13.43 10.35
C GLU A 335 -0.37 11.92 10.17
N GLY A 336 0.73 11.15 10.10
CA GLY A 336 0.67 9.70 10.27
C GLY A 336 0.37 9.35 11.74
N ARG A 337 -0.15 8.15 11.99
CA ARG A 337 -0.56 7.57 13.29
C ARG A 337 -0.45 8.48 14.51
N ARG A 338 -1.62 8.89 15.03
CA ARG A 338 -1.80 9.61 16.30
C ARG A 338 -1.11 8.97 17.52
N ASP A 339 -0.78 7.68 17.47
CA ASP A 339 -0.18 6.96 18.60
C ASP A 339 1.36 6.90 18.57
N ASP A 340 2.01 7.46 17.54
CA ASP A 340 3.47 7.38 17.36
C ASP A 340 4.21 8.63 17.92
N TYR A 341 3.72 9.24 19.01
CA TYR A 341 4.45 10.32 19.70
C TYR A 341 5.46 9.76 20.70
N VAL A 342 6.69 10.25 20.64
CA VAL A 342 7.65 10.11 21.74
C VAL A 342 7.44 11.30 22.68
N LYS A 343 7.04 11.02 23.92
CA LYS A 343 7.02 12.05 24.95
C LYS A 343 8.45 12.35 25.37
N CYS A 344 8.93 13.55 25.04
CA CYS A 344 10.24 14.03 25.48
C CYS A 344 10.25 14.24 27.01
N PRO A 345 11.43 14.22 27.66
CA PRO A 345 11.54 14.48 29.10
C PRO A 345 10.98 15.83 29.55
N ASP A 346 10.89 16.80 28.64
CA ASP A 346 10.30 18.13 28.87
C ASP A 346 8.77 18.17 28.71
N GLY A 347 8.14 17.04 28.40
CA GLY A 347 6.70 16.90 28.23
C GLY A 347 6.18 17.26 26.84
N SER A 348 7.05 17.68 25.91
CA SER A 348 6.67 17.86 24.51
C SER A 348 6.42 16.50 23.82
N LEU A 349 5.55 16.49 22.81
CA LEU A 349 5.27 15.34 21.96
C LEU A 349 6.01 15.53 20.64
N VAL A 350 6.85 14.56 20.26
CA VAL A 350 7.63 14.54 19.01
C VAL A 350 7.22 13.37 18.14
#